data_AF-A0A3M0DRZ0-F1
#
_entry.id   AF-A0A3M0DRZ0-F1
#
_cell.length_a   1.000
_cell.length_b   1.000
_cell.length_c   1.000
_cell.angle_alpha   90.00
_cell.angle_beta   90.00
_cell.angle_gamma   90.00
#
_symmetry.space_group_name_H-M   'P 1'
#
loop_
_entity.id
_entity.type
_entity.pdbx_description
1 polymer ?
#
loop_
_entity_poly.entity_id
_entity_poly.type
_entity_poly.pdbx_seq_one_letter_code
_entity_poly.pdbx_strand_id
1 'polypeptide(L)' 'MDRLTPVYASALLALTLGVAALLVGEFFDGADFLVPLGGATALVAVGALAAAIGWESPPSEPSEH' A
#
# COMPACT_ATOMS: atom_id res chain seq x y z
N MET A 1 4.67 6.15 -20.14
CA MET A 1 4.47 5.39 -18.88
C MET A 1 3.48 6.18 -18.05
N ASP A 2 2.38 5.56 -17.64
CA ASP A 2 1.39 6.21 -16.79
C ASP A 2 2.03 6.58 -15.45
N ARG A 3 1.79 7.80 -14.98
CA ARG A 3 2.29 8.27 -13.67
C ARG A 3 1.79 7.42 -12.50
N LEU A 4 0.74 6.64 -12.71
CA LEU A 4 0.14 5.75 -11.73
C LEU A 4 0.93 4.45 -11.56
N THR A 5 1.59 3.94 -12.61
CA THR A 5 2.39 2.71 -12.56
C THR A 5 3.48 2.74 -11.46
N PRO A 6 4.32 3.79 -11.33
CA PRO A 6 5.30 3.84 -10.25
C PRO A 6 4.66 3.99 -8.86
N VAL A 7 3.51 4.67 -8.75
CA VAL A 7 2.79 4.82 -7.48
C VAL A 7 2.29 3.45 -7.01
N TYR A 8 1.59 2.71 -7.87
CA TYR A 8 1.11 1.37 -7.57
C TYR A 8 2.25 0.41 -7.24
N ALA A 9 3.34 0.42 -8.02
CA ALA A 9 4.51 -0.42 -7.77
C ALA A 9 5.17 -0.11 -6.42
N SER A 10 5.33 1.17 -6.09
CA SER A 10 5.95 1.60 -4.82
C SER A 10 5.08 1.25 -3.61
N ALA A 11 3.76 1.41 -3.72
CA ALA A 11 2.82 1.03 -2.66
C ALA A 11 2.79 -0.48 -2.43
N LEU A 12 2.80 -1.28 -3.50
CA LEU A 12 2.89 -2.74 -3.41
C LEU A 12 4.20 -3.20 -2.74
N LEU A 13 5.33 -2.57 -3.11
CA LEU A 13 6.61 -2.86 -2.49
C LEU A 13 6.60 -2.52 -0.99
N ALA A 14 6.11 -1.34 -0.63
CA ALA A 14 6.01 -0.91 0.76
C ALA A 14 5.11 -1.84 1.58
N LEU A 15 3.95 -2.25 1.03
CA LEU A 15 3.06 -3.21 1.66
C LEU A 15 3.76 -4.56 1.89
N THR A 16 4.46 -5.06 0.88
CA THR A 16 5.20 -6.33 0.97
C THR A 16 6.27 -6.29 2.05
N LEU A 17 7.04 -5.20 2.11
CA LEU A 17 8.06 -4.99 3.14
C LEU A 17 7.44 -4.84 4.54
N GLY A 18 6.31 -4.14 4.66
CA GLY A 18 5.59 -3.99 5.92
C GLY A 18 5.09 -5.33 6.47
N VAL A 19 4.49 -6.16 5.62
CA VAL A 19 4.05 -7.51 5.99
C VAL A 19 5.23 -8.41 6.33
N ALA A 20 6.32 -8.35 5.55
CA ALA A 20 7.53 -9.10 5.85
C ALA A 20 8.11 -8.70 7.24
N ALA A 21 8.14 -7.41 7.55
CA ALA A 21 8.60 -6.92 8.86
C ALA A 21 7.70 -7.38 10.01
N LEU A 22 6.38 -7.42 9.82
CA LEU A 22 5.44 -7.98 10.80
C LEU A 22 5.71 -9.47 11.04
N LEU A 23 5.91 -10.25 9.98
CA LEU A 23 6.24 -11.67 10.10
C LEU A 23 7.59 -11.87 10.79
N VAL A 24 8.60 -11.06 10.45
CA VAL A 24 9.90 -11.15 11.12
C VAL A 24 9.78 -10.84 12.61
N GLY A 25 9.03 -9.79 12.97
CA GLY A 25 8.81 -9.44 14.38
C GLY A 25 8.05 -10.49 15.17
N GLU A 26 7.14 -11.23 14.53
CA GLU A 26 6.37 -12.32 15.18
C GLU A 26 7.19 -13.60 15.35
N PHE A 27 8.05 -13.94 14.38
CA PHE A 27 8.71 -15.24 14.32
C PHE A 27 10.18 -15.25 14.78
N PHE A 28 10.82 -14.09 14.94
CA PHE A 28 12.22 -13.98 15.32
C PHE A 28 12.40 -13.20 16.63
N ASP A 29 12.93 -13.87 17.65
CA ASP A 29 13.31 -13.23 18.92
C ASP A 29 14.31 -12.09 18.69
N GLY A 30 14.03 -10.93 19.29
CA GLY A 30 14.84 -9.72 19.16
C GLY A 30 14.47 -8.82 17.97
N ALA A 31 13.45 -9.20 17.20
CA ALA A 31 12.92 -8.39 16.10
C ALA A 31 11.57 -7.71 16.42
N ASP A 32 11.08 -7.74 17.66
CA ASP A 32 9.77 -7.20 18.07
C ASP A 32 9.57 -5.72 17.69
N PHE A 33 10.65 -4.95 17.64
CA PHE A 33 10.62 -3.55 17.22
C PHE A 33 10.16 -3.36 15.76
N LEU A 34 10.23 -4.41 14.93
CA LEU A 34 9.74 -4.39 13.55
C LEU A 34 8.21 -4.48 13.47
N VAL A 35 7.52 -4.97 14.50
CA VAL A 35 6.05 -5.08 14.48
C VAL A 35 5.38 -3.71 14.31
N PRO A 36 5.66 -2.69 15.14
CA PRO A 36 5.06 -1.36 14.95
C PRO A 36 5.51 -0.70 13.63
N LEU A 37 6.77 -0.92 13.22
CA LEU A 37 7.32 -0.33 11.99
C LEU A 37 6.68 -0.94 10.73
N GLY A 38 6.55 -2.27 10.70
CA GLY A 38 5.91 -3.03 9.64
C GLY A 38 4.43 -2.71 9.51
N GLY A 39 3.73 -2.64 10.65
CA GLY A 39 2.32 -2.23 10.71
C GLY A 39 2.09 -0.81 10.18
N ALA A 40 2.89 0.16 10.62
CA ALA A 40 2.79 1.54 10.13
C ALA A 40 3.07 1.61 8.62
N THR A 41 4.09 0.90 8.13
CA THR A 41 4.46 0.87 6.71
C THR A 41 3.34 0.28 5.86
N ALA A 42 2.74 -0.83 6.30
CA ALA A 42 1.62 -1.47 5.60
C ALA A 42 0.39 -0.55 5.56
N LEU A 43 0.04 0.11 6.68
CA LEU A 43 -1.09 1.04 6.72
C LEU A 43 -0.89 2.25 5.82
N VAL A 44 0.31 2.83 5.79
CA VAL A 44 0.62 3.95 4.89
C VAL A 44 0.52 3.52 3.43
N ALA A 45 1.02 2.33 3.08
CA ALA A 45 0.91 1.80 1.72
C ALA A 45 -0.55 1.61 1.30
N VAL A 46 -1.38 1.02 2.17
CA VAL A 46 -2.82 0.86 1.92
C VAL A 46 -3.53 2.21 1.78
N GLY A 47 -3.23 3.17 2.66
CA GLY A 47 -3.79 4.52 2.58
C GLY A 47 -3.43 5.24 1.28
N ALA A 48 -2.18 5.11 0.82
CA ALA A 48 -1.73 5.67 -0.44
C ALA A 48 -2.43 5.03 -1.66
N LEU A 49 -2.63 3.71 -1.64
CA LEU A 49 -3.40 2.98 -2.66
C LEU A 49 -4.86 3.44 -2.68
N ALA A 50 -5.51 3.50 -1.52
CA ALA A 50 -6.89 3.95 -1.40
C ALA A 50 -7.07 5.39 -1.91
N ALA A 51 -6.12 6.27 -1.57
CA ALA A 51 -6.12 7.63 -2.09
C ALA A 51 -5.93 7.66 -3.61
N ALA A 52 -4.99 6.90 -4.16
CA ALA A 52 -4.76 6.87 -5.61
C ALA A 52 -6.01 6.42 -6.40
N ILE A 53 -6.70 5.38 -5.91
CA ILE A 53 -7.94 4.86 -6.52
C ILE A 53 -9.08 5.88 -6.35
N GLY A 54 -9.21 6.50 -5.18
CA GLY A 54 -10.26 7.50 -4.91
C GLY A 54 -10.15 8.78 -5.75
N TRP A 55 -8.97 9.04 -6.33
CA TRP A 55 -8.73 10.17 -7.24
C TRP A 55 -8.98 9.83 -8.71
N GLU A 56 -9.13 8.54 -9.05
CA GLU A 56 -9.60 8.14 -10.37
C GLU A 56 -11.08 8.52 -10.49
N SER A 57 -11.39 9.48 -11.37
CA SER A 57 -12.76 9.91 -11.59
C SER A 57 -13.61 8.72 -12.05
N PRO A 58 -14.83 8.53 -11.53
CA PRO A 58 -15.71 7.48 -12.01
C PRO A 58 -15.90 7.64 -13.52
N PRO A 59 -15.96 6.54 -14.29
CA PRO A 59 -16.18 6.61 -15.72
C PRO A 59 -17.46 7.41 -15.97
N SER A 60 -17.37 8.46 -16.79
CA SER A 60 -18.54 9.24 -17.19
C SER A 60 -19.51 8.27 -17.86
N GLU A 61 -20.71 8.11 -17.30
CA GLU A 61 -21.76 7.32 -17.94
C GLU A 61 -21.97 7.87 -19.36
N PRO A 62 -22.15 7.01 -20.37
CA PRO A 62 -22.52 7.48 -21.69
C PRO A 62 -23.85 8.22 -21.53
N SER A 63 -23.85 9.53 -21.80
CA SER A 63 -25.08 10.28 -21.92
C SER A 63 -25.89 9.66 -23.07
N GLU A 64 -26.88 8.83 -22.72
CA GLU A 64 -27.88 8.36 -23.68
C GLU A 64 -28.59 9.61 -24.25
N HIS A 65 -28.41 9.82 -25.55
CA HIS A 65 -29.15 10.76 -26.38
C HIS A 65 -30.18 10.01 -27.21
#